data_AF-A0A7X7Y0Y7-F1
#
_entry.id   AF-A0A7X7Y0Y7-F1
#
_cell.length_a   1.000
_cell.length_b   1.000
_cell.length_c   1.000
_cell.angle_alpha   90.00
_cell.angle_beta   90.00
_cell.angle_gamma   90.00
#
_symmetry.space_group_name_H-M   'P 1'
#
loop_
_entity.id
_entity.type
_entity.pdbx_description
1 polymer ?
#
loop_
_entity_poly.entity_id
_entity_poly.type
_entity_poly.pdbx_seq_one_letter_code
_entity_poly.pdbx_strand_id
1 'polypeptide(L)' 'MSKSRTMDGNQASAYAAYALTEVASIFPITPSTPMAELVDEWSAHGSK' A
#
# COMPACT_ATOMS: atom_id res chain seq x y z
N MET A 1 8.75 -20.55 7.11
CA MET A 1 7.54 -20.10 7.83
C MET A 1 6.66 -19.38 6.81
N SER A 2 5.46 -19.87 6.49
CA SER A 2 4.52 -19.11 5.68
C SER A 2 3.98 -17.94 6.52
N LYS A 3 4.22 -16.71 6.08
CA LYS A 3 3.72 -15.49 6.73
C LYS A 3 2.33 -15.18 6.15
N SER A 4 1.30 -15.72 6.78
CA SER A 4 -0.10 -15.41 6.43
C SER A 4 -0.62 -14.26 7.29
N ARG A 5 -1.24 -13.26 6.65
CA ARG A 5 -1.95 -12.17 7.32
C ARG A 5 -3.30 -11.99 6.64
N THR A 6 -4.34 -11.75 7.44
CA THR A 6 -5.64 -11.32 6.93
C THR A 6 -5.53 -9.85 6.53
N MET A 7 -5.91 -9.51 5.31
CA MET A 7 -5.94 -8.16 4.78
C MET A 7 -6.98 -8.07 3.66
N ASP A 8 -7.45 -6.87 3.35
CA ASP A 8 -8.29 -6.64 2.17
C ASP A 8 -7.47 -6.55 0.87
N GLY A 9 -8.16 -6.49 -0.27
CA GLY A 9 -7.51 -6.46 -1.58
C GLY A 9 -6.70 -5.18 -1.87
N ASN A 10 -7.13 -4.02 -1.34
CA ASN A 10 -6.41 -2.77 -1.50
C ASN A 10 -5.11 -2.82 -0.69
N GLN A 11 -5.17 -3.29 0.56
CA GLN A 11 -3.99 -3.45 1.40
C GLN A 11 -3.00 -4.46 0.83
N ALA A 12 -3.48 -5.59 0.28
CA ALA A 12 -2.62 -6.57 -0.40
C ALA A 12 -1.93 -5.98 -1.64
N SER A 13 -2.66 -5.22 -2.45
CA SER A 13 -2.15 -4.58 -3.66
C SER A 13 -1.14 -3.48 -3.32
N ALA A 14 -1.44 -2.63 -2.33
CA ALA A 14 -0.55 -1.61 -1.82
C ALA A 14 0.75 -2.22 -1.30
N TYR A 15 0.68 -3.30 -0.52
CA TYR A 15 1.86 -3.99 0.02
C TYR A 15 2.79 -4.50 -1.10
N ALA A 16 2.23 -5.09 -2.15
CA ALA A 16 3.00 -5.57 -3.28
C ALA A 16 3.58 -4.42 -4.13
N ALA A 17 2.77 -3.39 -4.42
CA ALA A 17 3.17 -2.26 -5.25
C ALA A 17 4.26 -1.42 -4.58
N TYR A 18 4.13 -1.18 -3.29
CA TYR A 18 5.04 -0.32 -2.53
C TYR A 18 6.46 -0.89 -2.43
N ALA A 19 6.59 -2.21 -2.27
CA ALA A 19 7.89 -2.90 -2.24
C ALA A 19 8.67 -2.75 -3.57
N LEU A 20 7.97 -2.52 -4.68
CA LEU A 20 8.55 -2.52 -6.03
C LEU A 20 8.62 -1.12 -6.68
N THR A 21 8.08 -0.11 -6.00
CA THR A 21 7.92 1.23 -6.56
C THR A 21 8.76 2.24 -5.78
N GLU A 22 9.49 3.11 -6.49
CA GLU A 22 10.27 4.19 -5.87
C GLU A 22 9.49 5.49 -5.76
N VAL A 23 8.67 5.79 -6.78
CA VAL A 23 7.85 7.00 -6.85
C VAL A 23 6.45 6.62 -7.30
N ALA A 24 5.42 7.06 -6.58
CA ALA A 24 4.01 6.87 -6.92
C ALA A 24 3.30 8.23 -7.01
N SER A 25 2.70 8.53 -8.15
CA SER A 25 1.81 9.69 -8.31
C SER A 25 0.37 9.23 -8.03
N ILE A 26 -0.30 9.90 -7.09
CA ILE A 26 -1.60 9.46 -6.56
C ILE A 26 -2.67 10.54 -6.69
N PHE A 27 -3.92 10.12 -6.92
CA PHE A 27 -5.11 10.97 -6.86
C PHE A 27 -6.29 10.17 -6.28
N PRO A 28 -7.06 10.72 -5.34
CA PRO A 28 -8.12 9.97 -4.66
C PRO A 28 -9.32 9.71 -5.59
N ILE A 29 -9.76 8.45 -5.66
CA ILE A 29 -10.98 8.03 -6.33
C ILE A 29 -11.54 6.74 -5.69
N THR A 30 -12.84 6.69 -5.45
CA THR A 30 -13.49 5.49 -4.88
C THR A 30 -13.46 4.34 -5.90
N PRO A 31 -13.09 3.10 -5.52
CA PRO A 31 -12.78 2.59 -4.18
C PRO A 31 -11.28 2.46 -3.85
N SER A 32 -10.38 3.05 -4.65
CA SER A 32 -8.93 2.83 -4.57
C SER A 32 -8.19 3.77 -3.62
N THR A 33 -8.85 4.82 -3.10
CA THR A 33 -8.27 5.76 -2.14
C THR A 33 -7.47 5.09 -0.99
N PRO A 34 -7.94 3.99 -0.37
CA PRO A 34 -7.20 3.36 0.73
C PRO A 34 -5.81 2.85 0.36
N MET A 35 -5.56 2.49 -0.91
CA MET A 35 -4.22 2.04 -1.34
C MET A 35 -3.20 3.16 -1.22
N ALA A 36 -3.57 4.37 -1.63
CA ALA A 36 -2.68 5.53 -1.61
C ALA A 36 -2.41 6.00 -0.19
N GLU A 37 -3.44 6.02 0.67
CA GLU A 37 -3.32 6.39 2.08
C GLU A 37 -2.39 5.45 2.85
N LEU A 38 -2.52 4.13 2.64
CA LEU A 38 -1.64 3.14 3.28
C LEU A 38 -0.17 3.31 2.87
N VAL A 39 0.08 3.59 1.59
CA VAL A 39 1.44 3.81 1.08
C VAL A 39 2.05 5.09 1.65
N ASP A 40 1.27 6.17 1.72
CA ASP A 40 1.70 7.44 2.32
C ASP A 40 2.04 7.25 3.82
N GLU A 41 1.18 6.54 4.56
CA GLU A 41 1.41 6.20 5.96
C GLU A 41 2.69 5.36 6.15
N TRP A 42 2.87 4.30 5.37
CA TRP A 42 4.09 3.46 5.46
C TRP A 42 5.36 4.23 5.12
N SER A 43 5.28 5.13 4.14
CA SER A 43 6.40 6.01 3.78
C SER A 43 6.75 6.98 4.91
N ALA A 44 5.74 7.59 5.54
CA ALA A 44 5.93 8.46 6.70
C ALA A 44 6.56 7.72 7.90
N HIS A 45 6.27 6.43 8.06
CA HIS A 45 6.90 5.56 9.06
C HIS A 45 8.25 4.97 8.64
N GLY A 46 8.79 5.31 7.47
CA GLY A 46 10.06 4.77 6.97
C GLY A 46 10.03 3.26 6.75
N SER A 47 8.84 2.67 6.66
CA SER A 47 8.67 1.25 6.34
C SER A 47 8.80 1.13 4.83
N LYS A 48 9.67 0.25 4.32
CA LYS A 48 9.77 -0.13 2.91
C LYS A 48 10.21 -1.59 2.81
#